data_AF-A0A497GQQ0-F1
#
_entry.id   AF-A0A497GQQ0-F1
#
_cell.length_a   1.000
_cell.length_b   1.000
_cell.length_c   1.000
_cell.angle_alpha   90.00
_cell.angle_beta   90.00
_cell.angle_gamma   90.00
#
_symmetry.space_group_name_H-M   'P 1'
#
loop_
_entity.id
_entity.type
_entity.pdbx_description
1 polymer ?
#
loop_
_entity_poly.entity_id
_entity_poly.type
_entity_poly.pdbx_seq_one_letter_code
_entity_poly.pdbx_strand_id
1 'polypeptide(L)'
;MRSEVKYPRWVNEILKKINVTIYRGRKGRVLKENVPILSLPSRLLSHGGSTIKQRAFIIGFEDEEEIWNQPPDCGDIVVKIYDLKEPGKYRVEIFCSGVNKKVIKFDNKEVLNYQGYEEEDIRNRRQIVGTVIFDVQIREYNL
;
A
#
# COMPACT_ATOMS: atom_id res chain seq x y z
N MET A 1 9.78 17.23 10.95
CA MET A 1 9.06 17.81 9.80
C MET A 1 9.10 16.78 8.68
N ARG A 2 7.98 16.11 8.37
CA ARG A 2 7.91 15.13 7.26
C ARG A 2 7.80 15.92 5.96
N SER A 3 8.71 15.69 5.01
CA SER A 3 8.63 16.29 3.68
C SER A 3 7.34 15.80 3.00
N GLU A 4 6.46 16.73 2.61
CA GLU A 4 5.35 16.42 1.71
C GLU A 4 5.96 15.94 0.39
N VAL A 5 6.01 14.64 0.18
CA VAL A 5 6.33 14.08 -1.13
C VAL A 5 5.21 14.48 -2.07
N LYS A 6 5.46 15.45 -2.95
CA LYS A 6 4.49 15.89 -3.97
C LYS A 6 4.37 14.83 -5.06
N TYR A 7 3.47 13.87 -4.87
CA TYR A 7 3.11 12.93 -5.92
C TYR A 7 2.33 13.62 -7.05
N PRO A 8 2.38 13.11 -8.30
CA PRO A 8 1.47 13.57 -9.35
C PRO A 8 0.00 13.46 -8.92
N ARG A 9 -0.86 14.33 -9.48
CA ARG A 9 -2.29 14.39 -9.13
C ARG A 9 -2.96 13.01 -9.17
N TRP A 10 -2.75 12.24 -10.24
CA TRP A 10 -3.34 10.91 -10.39
C TRP A 10 -2.88 9.89 -9.33
N VAL A 11 -1.62 9.95 -8.90
CA VAL A 11 -1.11 9.10 -7.79
C VAL A 11 -1.83 9.48 -6.50
N ASN A 12 -1.91 10.77 -6.20
CA ASN A 12 -2.61 11.27 -5.03
C ASN A 12 -4.09 10.89 -5.01
N GLU A 13 -4.78 11.01 -6.15
CA GLU A 13 -6.19 10.63 -6.26
C GLU A 13 -6.42 9.14 -6.00
N ILE A 14 -5.49 8.26 -6.40
CA ILE A 14 -5.57 6.83 -6.10
C ILE A 14 -5.29 6.57 -4.61
N LEU A 15 -4.25 7.17 -4.05
CA LEU A 15 -3.89 6.98 -2.64
C LEU A 15 -5.00 7.46 -1.69
N LYS A 16 -5.69 8.55 -2.03
CA LYS A 16 -6.85 9.06 -1.26
C LYS A 16 -8.01 8.06 -1.16
N LYS A 17 -8.09 7.10 -2.08
CA LYS A 17 -9.13 6.07 -2.10
C LYS A 17 -8.79 4.84 -1.26
N ILE A 18 -7.55 4.76 -0.77
CA ILE A 18 -7.07 3.63 0.02
C ILE A 18 -7.21 3.96 1.51
N ASN A 19 -8.02 3.17 2.20
CA ASN A 19 -8.09 3.14 3.66
C ASN A 19 -7.53 1.83 4.18
N VAL A 20 -7.00 1.88 5.41
CA VAL A 20 -6.40 0.71 6.06
C VAL A 20 -6.87 0.59 7.50
N THR A 21 -7.13 -0.64 7.91
CA THR A 21 -7.29 -1.01 9.32
C THR A 21 -6.14 -1.93 9.72
N ILE A 22 -5.42 -1.59 10.78
CA ILE A 22 -4.26 -2.33 11.28
C ILE A 22 -4.61 -2.91 12.64
N TYR A 23 -4.30 -4.19 12.83
CA TYR A 23 -4.47 -4.91 14.10
C TYR A 23 -3.10 -5.34 14.62
N ARG A 24 -2.93 -5.33 15.94
CA ARG A 24 -1.70 -5.84 16.56
C ARG A 24 -1.66 -7.36 16.44
N GLY A 25 -0.69 -7.88 15.71
CA GLY A 25 -0.64 -9.31 15.38
C GLY A 25 -1.88 -9.80 14.62
N ARG A 26 -2.09 -11.11 14.58
CA ARG A 26 -3.22 -11.74 13.86
C ARG A 26 -4.56 -11.64 14.60
N LYS A 27 -4.54 -11.80 15.94
CA LYS A 27 -5.72 -11.89 16.81
C LYS A 27 -5.86 -10.72 17.78
N GLY A 28 -4.97 -9.74 17.72
CA GLY A 28 -4.98 -8.65 18.69
C GLY A 28 -5.98 -7.54 18.36
N ARG A 29 -5.91 -6.48 19.17
CA ARG A 29 -6.77 -5.31 19.08
C ARG A 29 -6.47 -4.45 17.85
N VAL A 30 -7.46 -3.66 17.45
CA VAL A 30 -7.30 -2.61 16.44
C VAL A 30 -6.30 -1.57 16.93
N LEU A 31 -5.31 -1.25 16.11
CA LEU A 31 -4.32 -0.18 16.32
C LEU A 31 -4.72 1.09 15.58
N LYS A 32 -5.16 0.93 14.33
CA LYS A 32 -5.68 2.01 13.48
C LYS A 32 -6.93 1.51 12.80
N GLU A 33 -8.02 2.25 12.91
CA GLU A 33 -9.31 1.86 12.35
C GLU A 33 -9.67 2.71 11.13
N ASN A 34 -9.75 2.06 9.96
CA ASN A 34 -10.21 2.66 8.71
C ASN A 34 -9.60 4.05 8.40
N VAL A 35 -8.30 4.21 8.64
CA VAL A 35 -7.60 5.47 8.42
C VAL A 35 -7.15 5.59 6.95
N PRO A 36 -7.09 6.79 6.36
CA PRO A 36 -6.49 6.98 5.04
C PRO A 36 -5.03 6.52 5.02
N ILE A 37 -4.60 5.81 3.96
CA ILE A 37 -3.21 5.32 3.89
C ILE A 37 -2.18 6.47 3.93
N LEU A 38 -2.56 7.64 3.41
CA LEU A 38 -1.75 8.86 3.43
C LEU A 38 -1.51 9.42 4.85
N SER A 39 -2.25 8.96 5.85
CA SER A 39 -2.00 9.31 7.26
C SER A 39 -0.89 8.49 7.90
N LEU A 40 -0.49 7.37 7.27
CA LEU A 40 0.61 6.54 7.74
C LEU A 40 1.96 7.21 7.43
N PRO A 41 3.01 6.93 8.23
CA PRO A 41 4.37 7.24 7.83
C PRO A 41 4.65 6.60 6.47
N SER A 42 5.08 7.40 5.50
CA SER A 42 5.28 6.94 4.13
C SER A 42 6.61 7.42 3.56
N ARG A 43 7.17 6.64 2.64
CA ARG A 43 8.36 7.00 1.86
C ARG A 43 8.18 6.59 0.40
N LEU A 44 8.66 7.42 -0.51
CA LEU A 44 8.84 7.00 -1.90
C LEU A 44 10.05 6.06 -1.95
N LEU A 45 9.81 4.77 -2.22
CA LEU A 45 10.87 3.76 -2.33
C LEU A 45 11.56 3.85 -3.68
N SER A 46 10.78 4.07 -4.74
CA SER A 46 11.30 4.25 -6.10
C SER A 46 10.27 4.93 -6.99
N HIS A 47 10.77 5.55 -8.06
CA HIS A 47 9.98 5.97 -9.19
C HIS A 47 10.71 5.55 -10.47
N GLY A 48 9.98 5.03 -11.45
CA GLY A 48 10.59 4.42 -12.62
C GLY A 48 9.76 4.55 -13.89
N GLY A 49 10.44 4.42 -15.02
CA GLY A 49 9.83 4.23 -16.32
C GLY A 49 10.12 2.81 -16.82
N SER A 50 9.17 2.15 -17.46
CA SER A 50 9.47 0.93 -18.22
C SER A 50 10.07 1.28 -19.59
N THR A 51 10.71 0.30 -20.25
CA THR A 51 11.18 0.41 -21.64
C THR A 51 10.05 0.75 -22.62
N ILE A 52 8.80 0.49 -22.24
CA ILE A 52 7.57 0.88 -22.96
C ILE A 52 6.94 2.20 -22.45
N LYS A 53 7.72 3.05 -21.76
CA LYS A 53 7.36 4.39 -21.26
C LYS A 53 6.24 4.44 -20.19
N GLN A 54 5.80 3.31 -19.63
CA GLN A 54 4.88 3.34 -18.48
C GLN A 54 5.59 3.95 -17.28
N ARG A 55 4.89 4.77 -16.49
CA ARG A 55 5.44 5.37 -15.27
C ARG A 55 4.90 4.63 -14.07
N ALA A 56 5.78 4.25 -13.15
CA ALA A 56 5.41 3.61 -11.91
C ALA A 56 5.90 4.43 -10.71
N PHE A 57 5.06 4.51 -9.67
CA PHE A 57 5.43 5.02 -8.36
C PHE A 57 5.34 3.88 -7.35
N ILE A 58 6.39 3.68 -6.56
CA ILE A 58 6.47 2.64 -5.53
C ILE A 58 6.61 3.33 -4.18
N ILE A 59 5.59 3.18 -3.34
CA ILE A 59 5.46 3.91 -2.08
C ILE A 59 5.33 2.90 -0.95
N GLY A 60 6.20 3.00 0.05
CA GLY A 60 6.15 2.21 1.27
C GLY A 60 5.44 2.98 2.39
N PHE A 61 4.66 2.28 3.20
CA PHE A 61 3.97 2.79 4.38
C PHE A 61 4.22 1.87 5.58
N GLU A 62 4.42 2.47 6.76
CA GLU A 62 4.65 1.77 8.02
C GLU A 62 3.36 1.65 8.85
N ASP A 63 3.16 0.51 9.51
CA ASP A 63 1.90 0.25 10.22
C ASP A 63 1.85 0.85 11.64
N GLU A 64 2.85 0.59 12.48
CA GLU A 64 2.96 1.15 13.84
C GLU A 64 4.41 1.22 14.35
N GLU A 65 5.30 0.40 13.81
CA GLU A 65 6.60 0.11 14.41
C GLU A 65 7.74 0.66 13.55
N GLU A 66 8.44 1.70 14.02
CA GLU A 66 9.80 2.02 13.53
C GLU A 66 10.82 0.92 13.94
N ILE A 67 10.37 -0.32 14.13
CA ILE A 67 11.23 -1.44 14.55
C ILE A 67 12.11 -1.89 13.39
N TRP A 68 11.60 -1.81 12.15
CA TRP A 68 12.34 -2.15 10.93
C TRP A 68 12.66 -0.90 10.10
N ASN A 69 13.14 0.16 10.76
CA ASN A 69 13.58 1.40 10.12
C ASN A 69 15.02 1.35 9.56
N GLN A 70 15.69 0.18 9.65
CA GLN A 70 17.04 -0.04 9.12
C GLN A 70 17.19 -1.44 8.48
N PRO A 71 17.38 -1.54 7.16
CA PRO A 71 17.34 -0.44 6.19
C PRO A 71 15.91 0.15 6.06
N PRO A 72 15.79 1.44 5.71
CA PRO A 72 14.53 2.18 5.78
C PRO A 72 13.59 1.92 4.59
N ASP A 73 13.79 0.81 3.88
CA ASP A 73 13.04 0.34 2.71
C ASP A 73 12.12 -0.85 3.04
N CYS A 74 12.03 -1.25 4.31
CA CYS A 74 11.22 -2.37 4.80
C CYS A 74 9.73 -2.03 5.06
N GLY A 75 9.10 -1.20 4.22
CA GLY A 75 7.71 -0.77 4.44
C GLY A 75 6.73 -1.95 4.54
N ASP A 76 5.91 -1.97 5.60
CA ASP A 76 4.91 -3.03 5.86
C ASP A 76 3.80 -3.11 4.81
N ILE A 77 3.51 -1.98 4.16
CA ILE A 77 2.57 -1.87 3.05
C ILE A 77 3.28 -1.18 1.89
N VAL A 78 3.36 -1.85 0.74
CA VAL A 78 3.90 -1.26 -0.48
C VAL A 78 2.78 -1.08 -1.49
N VAL A 79 2.58 0.15 -1.96
CA VAL A 79 1.65 0.47 -3.04
C VAL A 79 2.45 0.81 -4.28
N LYS A 80 2.18 0.08 -5.37
CA LYS A 80 2.69 0.41 -6.70
C LYS A 80 1.56 0.90 -7.56
N ILE A 81 1.78 2.01 -8.24
CA ILE A 81 0.78 2.61 -9.13
C ILE A 81 1.41 2.86 -10.48
N TYR A 82 0.81 2.27 -11.52
CA TYR A 82 1.29 2.30 -12.89
C TYR A 82 0.34 3.12 -13.76
N ASP A 83 0.90 4.03 -14.55
CA ASP A 83 0.24 4.65 -15.71
C ASP A 83 0.28 3.68 -16.89
N LEU A 84 -0.89 3.14 -17.25
CA LEU A 84 -1.03 2.14 -18.31
C LEU A 84 -1.02 2.71 -19.73
N LYS A 85 -0.89 4.03 -19.90
CA LYS A 85 -0.97 4.74 -21.20
C LYS A 85 -2.33 4.70 -21.89
N GLU A 86 -3.35 4.17 -21.23
CA GLU A 86 -4.74 4.35 -21.62
C GLU A 86 -5.31 5.57 -20.85
N PRO A 87 -6.04 6.49 -21.50
CA PRO A 87 -6.54 7.70 -20.84
C PRO A 87 -7.28 7.42 -19.54
N GLY A 88 -6.75 7.96 -18.43
CA GLY A 88 -7.32 7.82 -17.08
C GLY A 88 -7.27 6.41 -16.47
N LYS A 89 -6.55 5.46 -17.08
CA LYS A 89 -6.46 4.07 -16.59
C LYS A 89 -5.12 3.81 -15.91
N TYR A 90 -5.18 3.22 -14.73
CA TYR A 90 -4.03 2.92 -13.90
C TYR A 90 -4.10 1.51 -13.34
N ARG A 91 -2.96 0.90 -13.04
CA ARG A 91 -2.88 -0.34 -12.26
C ARG A 91 -2.39 -0.05 -10.87
N VAL A 92 -3.04 -0.67 -9.89
CA VAL A 92 -2.66 -0.61 -8.49
C VAL A 92 -2.27 -2.01 -8.04
N GLU A 93 -1.07 -2.13 -7.47
CA GLU A 93 -0.63 -3.32 -6.75
C GLU A 93 -0.41 -2.94 -5.29
N ILE A 94 -1.01 -3.69 -4.36
CA ILE A 94 -0.82 -3.49 -2.93
C ILE A 94 -0.24 -4.76 -2.34
N PHE A 95 0.91 -4.62 -1.69
CA PHE A 95 1.62 -5.67 -0.99
C PHE A 95 1.58 -5.37 0.51
N CYS A 96 1.29 -6.38 1.32
CA CYS A 96 1.30 -6.33 2.77
C CYS A 96 2.22 -7.43 3.30
N SER A 97 3.06 -7.06 4.26
CA SER A 97 3.99 -7.94 4.97
C SER A 97 3.91 -7.67 6.48
N GLY A 98 4.77 -8.33 7.26
CA GLY A 98 4.90 -8.13 8.71
C GLY A 98 3.94 -8.96 9.56
N VAL A 99 4.10 -8.85 10.87
CA VAL A 99 3.36 -9.66 11.86
C VAL A 99 1.91 -9.20 12.07
N ASN A 100 1.63 -7.93 11.76
CA ASN A 100 0.33 -7.31 11.99
C ASN A 100 -0.67 -7.62 10.88
N LYS A 101 -1.89 -7.99 11.27
CA LYS A 101 -3.02 -8.12 10.35
C LYS A 101 -3.41 -6.75 9.79
N LYS A 102 -3.72 -6.70 8.50
CA LYS A 102 -4.08 -5.48 7.77
C LYS A 102 -5.30 -5.74 6.88
N VAL A 103 -6.30 -4.86 6.97
CA VAL A 103 -7.44 -4.85 6.05
C VAL A 103 -7.34 -3.60 5.20
N ILE A 104 -7.18 -3.78 3.89
CA ILE A 104 -7.07 -2.72 2.90
C ILE A 104 -8.42 -2.56 2.22
N LYS A 105 -8.89 -1.31 2.18
CA LYS A 105 -10.08 -0.91 1.44
C LYS A 105 -9.72 0.05 0.33
N PHE A 106 -10.30 -0.15 -0.84
CA PHE A 106 -10.26 0.81 -1.96
C PHE A 106 -11.69 1.28 -2.25
N ASP A 107 -11.95 2.60 -2.23
CA ASP A 107 -13.30 3.17 -2.37
C ASP A 107 -14.32 2.47 -1.43
N ASN A 108 -13.95 2.31 -0.16
CA ASN A 108 -14.71 1.62 0.91
C ASN A 108 -14.97 0.13 0.71
N LYS A 109 -14.48 -0.50 -0.36
CA LYS A 109 -14.57 -1.96 -0.58
C LYS A 109 -13.30 -2.65 -0.11
N GLU A 110 -13.44 -3.72 0.67
CA GLU A 110 -12.30 -4.55 1.04
C GLU A 110 -11.68 -5.18 -0.21
N VAL A 111 -10.39 -4.94 -0.42
CA VAL A 111 -9.62 -5.50 -1.55
C VAL A 111 -8.53 -6.46 -1.09
N LEU A 112 -8.07 -6.36 0.17
CA LEU A 112 -7.09 -7.27 0.74
C LEU A 112 -7.31 -7.41 2.25
N ASN A 113 -7.24 -8.65 2.74
CA ASN A 113 -7.31 -8.99 4.16
C ASN A 113 -6.08 -9.81 4.54
N TYR A 114 -4.97 -9.11 4.73
CA TYR A 114 -3.69 -9.71 5.09
C TYR A 114 -3.70 -10.15 6.55
N GLN A 115 -3.46 -11.44 6.81
CA GLN A 115 -3.61 -12.01 8.15
C GLN A 115 -2.44 -11.74 9.11
N GLY A 116 -1.34 -11.15 8.64
CA GLY A 116 -0.07 -11.19 9.37
C GLY A 116 0.49 -12.61 9.45
N TYR A 117 1.75 -12.75 9.85
CA TYR A 117 2.35 -14.04 10.19
C TYR A 117 2.73 -14.12 11.66
N GLU A 118 2.74 -15.34 12.17
CA GLU A 118 3.29 -15.71 13.47
C GLU A 118 4.50 -16.62 13.22
N GLU A 119 5.33 -16.84 14.24
CA GLU A 119 6.56 -17.63 14.11
C GLU A 119 6.29 -19.06 13.61
N GLU A 120 5.16 -19.64 14.01
CA GLU A 120 4.71 -20.95 13.56
C GLU A 120 4.45 -21.01 12.04
N ASP A 121 3.93 -19.94 11.44
CA ASP A 121 3.69 -19.90 10.00
C ASP A 121 5.01 -19.95 9.22
N ILE A 122 6.07 -19.31 9.75
CA ILE A 122 7.42 -19.35 9.16
C ILE A 122 7.98 -20.77 9.27
N ARG A 123 7.94 -21.35 10.48
CA ARG A 123 8.43 -22.71 10.75
C ARG A 123 7.74 -23.75 9.85
N ASN A 124 6.43 -23.59 9.64
CA ASN A 124 5.61 -24.48 8.82
C ASN A 124 5.55 -24.09 7.33
N ARG A 125 6.28 -23.05 6.91
CA ARG A 125 6.29 -22.53 5.52
C ARG A 125 4.88 -22.25 4.98
N ARG A 126 3.99 -21.75 5.84
CA ARG A 126 2.62 -21.44 5.46
C ARG A 126 2.62 -20.24 4.50
N GLN A 127 1.81 -20.34 3.45
CA GLN A 127 1.58 -19.24 2.52
C GLN A 127 0.47 -18.33 3.05
N ILE A 128 0.76 -17.03 3.12
CA ILE A 128 -0.19 -15.99 3.52
C ILE A 128 -0.38 -15.04 2.33
N VAL A 129 -1.64 -14.80 1.96
CA VAL A 129 -1.98 -13.90 0.86
C VAL A 129 -1.69 -12.47 1.28
N GLY A 130 -0.63 -11.88 0.72
CA GLY A 130 -0.19 -10.51 0.99
C GLY A 130 -0.35 -9.55 -0.17
N THR A 131 -0.88 -9.99 -1.32
CA THR A 131 -0.89 -9.17 -2.54
C THR A 131 -2.28 -9.09 -3.16
N VAL A 132 -2.65 -7.89 -3.63
CA VAL A 132 -3.79 -7.68 -4.53
C VAL A 132 -3.37 -6.79 -5.70
N ILE A 133 -3.91 -7.07 -6.89
CA ILE A 133 -3.66 -6.33 -8.13
C ILE A 133 -4.99 -6.02 -8.80
N PHE A 134 -5.22 -4.77 -9.16
CA PHE A 134 -6.43 -4.35 -9.87
C PHE A 134 -6.19 -3.09 -10.71
N ASP A 135 -7.00 -2.93 -11.76
CA ASP A 135 -7.01 -1.73 -12.59
C ASP A 135 -8.09 -0.75 -12.10
N VAL A 136 -7.81 0.54 -12.21
CA VAL A 136 -8.71 1.63 -11.83
C VAL A 136 -8.86 2.63 -12.96
N GLN A 137 -10.06 3.17 -13.11
CA GLN A 137 -10.35 4.28 -14.03
C GLN A 137 -10.60 5.54 -13.21
N ILE A 138 -9.77 6.55 -13.37
CA ILE A 138 -10.02 7.90 -12.87
C ILE A 138 -10.60 8.69 -14.03
N ARG A 139 -11.81 9.21 -13.86
CA ARG A 139 -12.36 10.18 -14.80
C ARG A 139 -11.62 11.50 -14.57
N GLU A 140 -10.93 12.00 -15.60
CA GLU A 140 -10.42 13.37 -15.60
C GLU A 140 -11.61 14.34 -15.66
N TYR A 141 -12.28 14.56 -14.54
CA TYR A 141 -13.21 15.69 -14.45
C TYR A 141 -12.38 16.96 -14.31
N ASN A 142 -12.38 17.73 -15.40
CA ASN A 142 -11.81 19.07 -15.61
C ASN A 142 -10.26 19.12 -15.55
N LEU A 143 -9.65 18.91 -16.73
CA LEU A 143 -8.43 19.59 -17.15
C LEU A 143 -8.73 21.08 -17.37
#